data_AF-A0A3C1Z6U3-F1
#
_entry.id   AF-A0A3C1Z6U3-F1
#
_cell.length_a   1.000
_cell.length_b   1.000
_cell.length_c   1.000
_cell.angle_alpha   90.00
_cell.angle_beta   90.00
_cell.angle_gamma   90.00
#
_symmetry.space_group_name_H-M   'P 1'
#
loop_
_entity.id
_entity.type
_entity.pdbx_description
1 polymer ?
#
loop_
_entity_poly.entity_id
_entity_poly.type
_entity_poly.pdbx_seq_one_letter_code
_entity_poly.pdbx_strand_id
1 'polypeptide(L)' 'MRGPVTKTCEHCRQPFECVGYQCWCGKLGITDAQLDWIAARYQDCLCPACLRQVADGKLRPTMMPRENQPD' A
#
# COMPACT_ATOMS: atom_id res chain seq x y z
N MET A 1 -14.68 -18.03 -15.21
CA MET A 1 -13.59 -17.44 -14.41
C MET A 1 -13.62 -15.94 -14.63
N ARG A 2 -13.73 -15.12 -13.58
CA ARG A 2 -13.59 -13.66 -13.75
C ARG A 2 -12.11 -13.39 -13.93
N GLY A 3 -11.73 -12.88 -15.11
CA GLY A 3 -10.36 -12.48 -15.41
C GLY A 3 -9.89 -11.35 -14.49
N PRO A 4 -8.62 -10.94 -14.61
CA PRO A 4 -8.11 -9.83 -13.81
C PRO A 4 -8.97 -8.58 -14.00
N VAL A 5 -9.34 -7.96 -12.88
CA VAL A 5 -10.21 -6.77 -12.86
C VAL A 5 -9.32 -5.54 -12.77
N THR A 6 -9.51 -4.55 -13.63
CA THR A 6 -8.82 -3.27 -13.46
C THR A 6 -9.49 -2.49 -12.33
N LYS A 7 -8.70 -2.11 -11.32
CA LYS A 7 -9.11 -1.23 -10.21
C LYS A 7 -8.33 0.08 -10.26
N THR A 8 -8.83 1.10 -9.58
CA THR A 8 -8.11 2.37 -9.42
C THR A 8 -7.48 2.41 -8.04
N CYS A 9 -6.18 2.68 -7.96
CA CYS A 9 -5.48 2.85 -6.69
C CYS A 9 -6.07 4.03 -5.92
N GLU A 10 -6.45 3.83 -4.67
CA GLU A 10 -7.01 4.93 -3.86
C GLU A 10 -5.95 6.00 -3.56
N HIS A 11 -4.68 5.61 -3.40
CA HIS A 11 -3.60 6.56 -3.10
C HIS A 11 -3.16 7.39 -4.32
N CYS A 12 -2.73 6.74 -5.41
CA CYS A 12 -2.12 7.44 -6.55
C CYS A 12 -3.07 7.62 -7.74
N ARG A 13 -4.30 7.11 -7.63
CA ARG A 13 -5.35 7.19 -8.67
C ARG A 13 -4.99 6.54 -10.02
N GLN A 14 -3.90 5.77 -10.06
CA GLN A 14 -3.52 5.01 -11.25
C GLN A 14 -4.32 3.70 -11.35
N PRO A 15 -4.75 3.30 -12.56
CA PRO A 15 -5.34 1.99 -12.78
C PRO A 15 -4.31 0.89 -12.56
N PHE A 16 -4.74 -0.24 -12.02
CA PHE A 16 -3.88 -1.39 -11.81
C PHE A 16 -4.68 -2.69 -11.91
N GLU A 17 -3.96 -3.78 -12.18
CA GLU A 17 -4.52 -5.12 -12.27
C GLU A 17 -4.79 -5.71 -10.88
N CYS A 18 -6.07 -5.93 -10.56
CA CYS A 18 -6.49 -6.66 -9.38
C CYS A 18 -6.58 -8.16 -9.70
N VAL A 19 -5.69 -8.92 -9.06
CA VAL A 19 -5.54 -10.38 -9.21
C VAL A 19 -6.39 -11.17 -8.19
N GLY A 20 -7.39 -10.52 -7.57
CA GLY A 20 -8.35 -11.16 -6.66
C GLY A 20 -7.69 -11.78 -5.42
N TYR A 21 -7.92 -13.09 -5.23
CA TYR A 21 -7.39 -13.86 -4.08
C TYR A 21 -5.86 -13.80 -3.96
N GLN A 22 -5.14 -13.53 -5.05
CA GLN A 22 -3.68 -13.36 -5.06
C GLN A 22 -3.27 -11.91 -4.77
N CYS A 23 -3.86 -11.26 -3.75
CA CYS A 23 -3.66 -9.84 -3.49
C CYS A 23 -2.16 -9.46 -3.43
N TRP A 24 -1.84 -8.31 -4.02
CA TRP A 24 -0.47 -7.78 -4.05
C TRP A 24 0.13 -7.62 -2.65
N CYS A 25 -0.68 -7.37 -1.61
CA CYS A 25 -0.19 -7.27 -0.22
C CYS A 25 0.55 -8.53 0.23
N GLY A 26 0.01 -9.72 -0.05
CA GLY A 26 0.64 -10.99 0.30
C GLY A 26 1.89 -11.29 -0.54
N LYS A 27 1.87 -10.90 -1.82
CA LYS A 27 3.00 -11.11 -2.73
C LYS A 27 4.20 -10.21 -2.45
N LEU A 28 3.95 -8.99 -1.95
CA LEU A 28 4.97 -7.99 -1.65
C LEU A 28 5.52 -8.08 -0.23
N GLY A 29 5.06 -9.04 0.58
CA GLY A 29 5.54 -9.22 1.95
C GLY A 29 5.17 -8.06 2.87
N ILE A 30 3.99 -7.46 2.68
CA ILE A 30 3.46 -6.42 3.57
C ILE A 30 3.28 -7.04 4.96
N THR A 31 3.85 -6.42 6.00
CA THR A 31 3.71 -6.87 7.38
C THR A 31 2.32 -6.56 7.93
N ASP A 32 1.89 -7.25 8.99
CA ASP A 32 0.58 -6.99 9.61
C ASP A 32 0.44 -5.53 10.06
N ALA A 33 1.49 -4.95 10.65
CA ALA A 33 1.48 -3.54 11.06
C ALA A 33 1.36 -2.57 9.88
N GLN A 34 1.97 -2.88 8.73
CA GLN A 34 1.80 -2.11 7.50
C GLN A 34 0.40 -2.29 6.92
N LEU A 35 -0.15 -3.50 7.00
CA LEU A 35 -1.50 -3.80 6.52
C LEU A 35 -2.55 -3.07 7.35
N ASP A 36 -2.44 -3.08 8.68
CA ASP A 36 -3.29 -2.32 9.60
C ASP A 36 -3.23 -0.82 9.29
N TRP A 37 -2.03 -0.30 9.00
CA TRP A 37 -1.85 1.09 8.62
C TRP A 37 -2.56 1.44 7.31
N ILE A 38 -2.48 0.56 6.31
CA ILE A 38 -3.18 0.69 5.02
C ILE A 38 -4.70 0.68 5.27
N ALA A 39 -5.20 -0.34 5.97
CA ALA A 39 -6.63 -0.54 6.23
C ALA A 39 -7.26 0.61 7.03
N ALA A 40 -6.49 1.27 7.89
CA ALA A 40 -6.95 2.45 8.64
C ALA A 40 -7.04 3.74 7.80
N ARG A 41 -6.50 3.77 6.57
CA ARG A 41 -6.38 4.99 5.75
C ARG A 41 -7.01 4.91 4.37
N TYR A 42 -7.05 3.71 3.81
CA TYR A 42 -7.58 3.45 2.48
C TYR A 42 -8.75 2.48 2.62
N GLN A 43 -9.89 2.85 2.05
CA GLN A 43 -11.11 2.04 2.04
C GLN A 43 -11.11 1.02 0.90
N ASP A 44 -10.30 1.24 -0.14
CA ASP A 44 -10.11 0.40 -1.31
C ASP A 44 -8.63 0.03 -1.49
N CYS A 45 -8.35 -0.73 -2.55
CA CYS A 45 -7.06 -1.34 -2.79
C CYS A 45 -6.00 -0.33 -3.25
N LEU A 46 -4.76 -0.58 -2.83
CA LEU A 46 -3.57 0.08 -3.35
C LEU A 46 -2.93 -0.73 -4.48
N CYS A 47 -2.37 -0.04 -5.47
CA CYS A 47 -1.62 -0.68 -6.54
C CYS A 47 -0.27 -1.25 -6.04
N PRO A 48 0.34 -2.21 -6.76
CA PRO A 48 1.62 -2.80 -6.36
C PRO A 48 2.74 -1.77 -6.20
N ALA A 49 2.74 -0.67 -6.96
CA ALA A 49 3.73 0.39 -6.83
C ALA A 49 3.60 1.15 -5.49
N CYS A 50 2.38 1.45 -5.05
CA CYS A 50 2.15 2.08 -3.74
C CYS A 50 2.44 1.10 -2.61
N LEU A 51 1.98 -0.15 -2.72
CA LEU A 51 2.28 -1.19 -1.73
C LEU A 51 3.79 -1.42 -1.59
N ARG A 52 4.56 -1.39 -2.67
CA ARG A 52 6.02 -1.51 -2.59
C ARG A 52 6.66 -0.34 -1.85
N GLN A 53 6.12 0.86 -1.97
CA GLN A 53 6.57 1.99 -1.15
C GLN A 53 6.24 1.79 0.34
N VAL A 54 5.12 1.13 0.66
CA VAL A 54 4.81 0.75 2.05
C VAL A 54 5.82 -0.26 2.56
N ALA A 55 6.07 -1.33 1.79
CA ALA A 55 7.05 -2.36 2.11
C ALA A 55 8.45 -1.76 2.33
N ASP A 56 8.87 -0.85 1.45
CA ASP A 56 10.14 -0.11 1.54
C ASP A 56 10.17 0.94 2.68
N GLY A 57 9.04 1.19 3.35
CA GLY A 57 8.92 2.23 4.39
C GLY A 57 8.95 3.67 3.88
N LYS A 58 8.83 3.88 2.56
CA LYS A 58 8.72 5.20 1.91
C LYS A 58 7.31 5.79 2.07
N LEU A 59 6.30 4.92 2.02
CA LEU A 59 4.89 5.26 2.23
C LEU A 59 4.43 4.64 3.55
N ARG A 60 4.66 5.32 4.66
CA ARG A 60 4.39 4.83 6.01
C ARG A 60 3.64 5.92 6.79
N PRO A 61 3.03 5.63 7.96
CA PRO A 61 2.56 6.72 8.80
C PRO A 61 3.77 7.61 9.05
N THR A 62 3.63 8.91 8.84
CA THR A 62 4.59 9.89 9.34
C THR A 62 4.54 9.85 10.87
N MET A 63 5.03 8.77 11.48
CA MET A 63 5.44 8.75 12.86
C MET A 63 6.89 9.21 12.87
N MET A 64 7.05 10.51 12.69
CA MET A 64 8.16 11.25 13.31
C MET A 64 7.60 12.62 13.72
N PRO A 65 7.46 12.94 15.02
CA PRO A 65 7.93 14.23 15.44
C PRO A 65 9.43 14.27 15.12
N ARG A 66 9.88 15.32 14.45
CA ARG A 66 11.29 15.59 14.22
C ARG A 66 11.98 15.74 15.58
N GLU A 67 12.76 14.76 16.01
CA GLU A 67 13.83 14.98 16.99
C GLU A 67 15.15 14.56 16.32
N ASN A 68 16.10 15.48 16.31
CA ASN A 68 17.39 15.51 15.59
C ASN A 68 17.40 16.04 14.15
N GLN A 69 17.20 17.36 14.06
CA GLN A 69 17.78 18.22 13.02
C GLN A 69 19.11 18.77 13.58
N PRO A 70 20.29 18.51 12.98
CA PRO A 70 21.53 19.13 13.43
C PRO A 70 21.58 20.61 13.00
N ASP A 71 22.04 21.46 13.92
CA ASP A 71 22.35 22.89 13.75
C ASP A 71 23.53 23.10 12.79
#